data_AF-A0A9P7W1A8-F1
#
_entry.id   AF-A0A9P7W1A8-F1
#
_cell.length_a   1.000
_cell.length_b   1.000
_cell.length_c   1.000
_cell.angle_alpha   90.00
_cell.angle_beta   90.00
_cell.angle_gamma   90.00
#
_symmetry.space_group_name_H-M   'P 1'
#
loop_
_entity.id
_entity.type
_entity.pdbx_description
1 polymer ?
#
loop_
_entity_poly.entity_id
_entity_poly.type
_entity_poly.pdbx_seq_one_letter_code
_entity_poly.pdbx_strand_id
1 'polypeptide(L)'
;MPSAVNKPAPGVSFFSPYQETPSGTALSKDKPIPSLFQPLTIRGVTFQNRIFLSPMCQYSAVDGHITPWHTAHYGGIITRGPGLSIIEATAILANGRTCPEDLGIWSDDHVRTLTPLVELAHSQSQKIGIQLAHGGRKSSTVAPWLSGQALADENVGGWPNDVIAPSPIPWAADYATPKELSKDDITDLLQAYKDGALRAVKAGFDVLEIHAAHGYLLHEFLSPVSNQRTDEYGGSWENRVRLILEIVDAVRGVISQDMPLFFRISGSEGLEYLDIPSWCSEDTVRLAFLLKEHGIDLLDVSSGGNSSQQRIKGAPAYQTPLAHAVKQANIPGLIVSTVGSITNATLAQSILDDGRADVILVGKGFQKNPGLVWAWAEELGVDVAIANQIYWGFYDKFRDVLHQAIQEGLREGVDEVQQNGATQLQNGWMHIHDERNIPPLGRIGDPDDIVASVLVENGNILANTYQPMPAYRFCTSHGVIQLTPGLSQKLRTLLEQLGA
;
A
#
# COMPACT_ATOMS: atom_id res chain seq x y z
N MET A 1 9.36 19.64 -34.41
CA MET A 1 10.54 18.83 -34.05
C MET A 1 10.08 17.80 -33.03
N PRO A 2 10.14 16.47 -33.23
CA PRO A 2 9.95 15.60 -32.09
C PRO A 2 11.30 15.42 -31.39
N SER A 3 11.64 16.35 -30.51
CA SER A 3 12.70 16.18 -29.49
C SER A 3 12.19 15.43 -28.24
N ALA A 4 10.96 14.91 -28.27
CA ALA A 4 10.38 14.14 -27.18
C ALA A 4 10.68 12.64 -27.37
N VAL A 5 11.76 12.16 -26.73
CA VAL A 5 12.11 10.73 -26.68
C VAL A 5 11.51 10.12 -25.41
N ASN A 6 10.82 8.99 -25.54
CA ASN A 6 10.40 8.19 -24.39
C ASN A 6 11.62 7.48 -23.79
N LYS A 7 12.18 8.06 -22.72
CA LYS A 7 13.40 7.54 -22.08
C LYS A 7 13.11 6.20 -21.39
N PRO A 8 13.96 5.18 -21.55
CA PRO A 8 13.81 3.93 -20.81
C PRO A 8 14.12 4.14 -19.32
N ALA A 9 13.44 3.39 -18.45
CA ALA A 9 13.75 3.33 -17.04
C ALA A 9 15.18 2.79 -16.82
N PRO A 10 15.96 3.40 -15.90
CA PRO A 10 17.33 2.96 -15.64
C PRO A 10 17.35 1.66 -14.83
N GLY A 11 18.41 0.86 -15.02
CA GLY A 11 18.73 -0.26 -14.12
C GLY A 11 17.81 -1.49 -14.21
N VAL A 12 17.01 -1.61 -15.27
CA VAL A 12 16.09 -2.75 -15.47
C VAL A 12 16.41 -3.49 -16.78
N SER A 13 16.08 -4.79 -16.84
CA SER A 13 16.44 -5.67 -17.98
C SER A 13 15.50 -5.57 -19.19
N PHE A 14 14.44 -4.75 -19.12
CA PHE A 14 13.43 -4.59 -20.16
C PHE A 14 13.09 -3.11 -20.39
N PHE A 15 12.47 -2.80 -21.54
CA PHE A 15 11.98 -1.44 -21.80
C PHE A 15 10.74 -1.15 -20.96
N SER A 16 10.80 -0.06 -20.20
CA SER A 16 9.66 0.61 -19.60
C SER A 16 9.86 2.12 -19.72
N PRO A 17 8.83 2.93 -20.02
CA PRO A 17 8.92 4.38 -19.93
C PRO A 17 9.41 4.80 -18.54
N TYR A 18 10.40 5.71 -18.51
CA TYR A 18 10.92 6.23 -17.26
C TYR A 18 9.85 7.02 -16.52
N GLN A 19 9.55 6.60 -15.30
CA GLN A 19 8.64 7.29 -14.40
C GLN A 19 9.46 8.15 -13.42
N GLU A 20 9.60 9.45 -13.68
CA GLU A 20 10.40 10.33 -12.81
C GLU A 20 9.77 10.49 -11.42
N THR A 21 8.48 10.84 -11.38
CA THR A 21 7.72 10.97 -10.13
C THR A 21 6.94 9.68 -9.87
N PRO A 22 7.18 8.95 -8.76
CA PRO A 22 6.44 7.73 -8.47
C PRO A 22 4.92 7.97 -8.43
N SER A 23 4.13 7.05 -8.97
CA SER A 23 2.68 7.04 -8.78
C SER A 23 2.32 7.18 -7.29
N GLY A 24 1.24 7.89 -6.98
CA GLY A 24 0.77 8.12 -5.61
C GLY A 24 1.53 9.22 -4.84
N THR A 25 2.48 9.90 -5.47
CA THR A 25 3.10 11.13 -4.94
C THR A 25 2.07 12.26 -4.99
N ALA A 26 1.77 12.90 -3.87
CA ALA A 26 0.88 14.06 -3.87
C ALA A 26 1.47 15.24 -4.64
N LEU A 27 0.63 15.88 -5.45
CA LEU A 27 0.90 17.09 -6.20
C LEU A 27 0.17 18.23 -5.48
N SER A 28 0.91 19.20 -4.93
CA SER A 28 0.28 20.39 -4.33
C SER A 28 0.49 21.59 -5.24
N LYS A 29 -0.59 22.30 -5.52
CA LYS A 29 -0.54 23.62 -6.15
C LYS A 29 -0.73 24.74 -5.12
N ASP A 30 -1.62 24.59 -4.14
CA ASP A 30 -1.86 25.62 -3.10
C ASP A 30 -2.47 25.09 -1.77
N LYS A 31 -2.60 23.76 -1.58
CA LYS A 31 -3.26 23.14 -0.41
C LYS A 31 -2.28 22.32 0.44
N PRO A 32 -2.45 22.26 1.78
CA PRO A 32 -1.69 21.35 2.62
C PRO A 32 -1.94 19.89 2.21
N ILE A 33 -0.86 19.12 2.04
CA ILE A 33 -0.95 17.69 1.72
C ILE A 33 -1.34 16.92 3.00
N PRO A 34 -2.42 16.12 2.99
CA PRO A 34 -2.81 15.29 4.14
C PRO A 34 -1.69 14.36 4.60
N SER A 35 -1.59 14.09 5.90
CA SER A 35 -0.48 13.30 6.48
C SER A 35 -0.35 11.90 5.84
N LEU A 36 -1.47 11.30 5.39
CA LEU A 36 -1.50 10.03 4.68
C LEU A 36 -0.72 10.06 3.35
N PHE A 37 -0.66 11.22 2.69
CA PHE A 37 0.03 11.45 1.42
C PHE A 37 1.35 12.20 1.55
N GLN A 38 1.78 12.51 2.78
CA GLN A 38 3.10 13.06 3.02
C GLN A 38 4.17 11.96 2.90
N PRO A 39 5.34 12.29 2.32
CA PRO A 39 6.42 11.33 2.22
C PRO A 39 6.96 10.96 3.60
N LEU A 40 7.50 9.74 3.71
CA LEU A 40 8.16 9.22 4.91
C LEU A 40 9.52 8.67 4.51
N THR A 41 10.58 9.11 5.17
CA THR A 41 11.93 8.55 4.98
C THR A 41 12.29 7.68 6.17
N ILE A 42 12.67 6.44 5.91
CA ILE A 42 13.20 5.50 6.89
C ILE A 42 14.59 5.09 6.39
N ARG A 43 15.62 5.38 7.18
CA ARG A 43 17.03 5.22 6.77
C ARG A 43 17.29 5.90 5.40
N GLY A 44 17.79 5.17 4.41
CA GLY A 44 18.08 5.68 3.07
C GLY A 44 16.92 5.56 2.08
N VAL A 45 15.72 5.15 2.51
CA VAL A 45 14.58 4.90 1.62
C VAL A 45 13.46 5.89 1.92
N THR A 46 13.05 6.64 0.89
CA THR A 46 11.90 7.55 0.94
C THR A 46 10.69 6.91 0.25
N PHE A 47 9.58 6.87 0.96
CA PHE A 47 8.27 6.46 0.48
C PHE A 47 7.44 7.72 0.20
N GLN A 48 6.76 7.77 -0.94
CA GLN A 48 6.05 8.97 -1.42
C GLN A 48 4.73 9.25 -0.70
N ASN A 49 4.19 8.27 0.02
CA ASN A 49 3.02 8.38 0.89
C ASN A 49 3.10 7.31 1.99
N ARG A 50 2.13 7.31 2.91
CA ARG A 50 2.09 6.42 4.08
C ARG A 50 1.10 5.26 3.94
N ILE A 51 0.72 4.93 2.71
CA ILE A 51 -0.22 3.85 2.38
C ILE A 51 0.57 2.67 1.82
N PHE A 52 0.79 1.64 2.64
CA PHE A 52 1.60 0.47 2.26
C PHE A 52 0.70 -0.72 1.95
N LEU A 53 1.08 -1.51 0.95
CA LEU A 53 0.47 -2.82 0.70
C LEU A 53 1.02 -3.81 1.73
N SER A 54 0.11 -4.43 2.49
CA SER A 54 0.44 -5.47 3.48
C SER A 54 0.77 -6.80 2.78
N PRO A 55 1.69 -7.62 3.32
CA PRO A 55 1.98 -8.95 2.79
C PRO A 55 0.72 -9.83 2.86
N MET A 56 0.39 -10.48 1.74
CA MET A 56 -0.80 -11.32 1.59
C MET A 56 -0.45 -12.56 0.76
N CYS A 57 -0.40 -13.74 1.40
CA CYS A 57 -0.15 -15.00 0.71
C CYS A 57 -1.10 -15.20 -0.47
N GLN A 58 -0.53 -15.54 -1.62
CA GLN A 58 -1.24 -15.79 -2.87
C GLN A 58 -1.40 -17.29 -3.14
N TYR A 59 -0.61 -18.14 -2.48
CA TYR A 59 -0.67 -19.60 -2.61
C TYR A 59 -0.66 -20.04 -4.09
N SER A 60 0.25 -19.44 -4.86
CA SER A 60 0.30 -19.53 -6.34
C SER A 60 1.72 -19.76 -6.86
N ALA A 61 2.65 -20.15 -5.99
CA ALA A 61 4.03 -20.49 -6.31
C ALA A 61 4.16 -21.98 -6.68
N VAL A 62 5.27 -22.33 -7.33
CA VAL A 62 5.65 -23.72 -7.57
C VAL A 62 7.05 -23.91 -7.03
N ASP A 63 7.19 -24.78 -6.02
CA ASP A 63 8.47 -24.99 -5.33
C ASP A 63 9.13 -23.67 -4.88
N GLY A 64 8.34 -22.78 -4.27
CA GLY A 64 8.82 -21.45 -3.84
C GLY A 64 9.03 -20.43 -4.96
N HIS A 65 8.97 -20.82 -6.23
CA HIS A 65 9.21 -19.92 -7.35
C HIS A 65 7.97 -19.12 -7.70
N ILE A 66 8.19 -17.83 -7.94
CA ILE A 66 7.18 -16.91 -8.43
C ILE A 66 6.66 -17.35 -9.81
N THR A 67 5.36 -17.16 -10.02
CA THR A 67 4.64 -17.47 -11.26
C THR A 67 4.04 -16.20 -11.89
N PRO A 68 3.52 -16.26 -13.14
CA PRO A 68 2.85 -15.12 -13.77
C PRO A 68 1.70 -14.50 -12.95
N TRP A 69 1.07 -15.29 -12.06
CA TRP A 69 0.07 -14.79 -11.12
C TRP A 69 0.59 -13.59 -10.31
N HIS A 70 1.74 -13.76 -9.67
CA HIS A 70 2.32 -12.74 -8.81
C HIS A 70 2.74 -11.50 -9.59
N THR A 71 3.26 -11.68 -10.82
CA THR A 71 3.61 -10.55 -11.70
C THR A 71 2.35 -9.74 -12.05
N ALA A 72 1.25 -10.40 -12.41
CA ALA A 72 -0.02 -9.74 -12.68
C ALA A 72 -0.60 -9.06 -11.43
N HIS A 73 -0.57 -9.75 -10.28
CA HIS A 73 -1.08 -9.27 -9.01
C HIS A 73 -0.31 -8.04 -8.51
N TYR A 74 0.99 -8.20 -8.22
CA TYR A 74 1.81 -7.14 -7.69
C TYR A 74 2.06 -6.04 -8.71
N GLY A 75 2.27 -6.35 -9.99
CA GLY A 75 2.44 -5.34 -11.04
C GLY A 75 1.21 -4.43 -11.19
N GLY A 76 0.00 -5.00 -11.05
CA GLY A 76 -1.24 -4.23 -11.05
C GLY A 76 -1.37 -3.26 -9.87
N ILE A 77 -0.80 -3.58 -8.70
CA ILE A 77 -0.87 -2.75 -7.49
C ILE A 77 0.27 -1.73 -7.46
N ILE A 78 1.51 -2.17 -7.67
CA ILE A 78 2.73 -1.35 -7.59
C ILE A 78 2.62 -0.12 -8.51
N THR A 79 2.13 -0.31 -9.74
CA THR A 79 1.95 0.77 -10.72
C THR A 79 0.97 1.86 -10.29
N ARG A 80 0.17 1.62 -9.25
CA ARG A 80 -0.90 2.50 -8.75
C ARG A 80 -0.53 3.32 -7.51
N GLY A 81 0.72 3.22 -7.06
CA GLY A 81 1.33 4.17 -6.16
C GLY A 81 1.28 3.94 -4.65
N PRO A 82 1.17 2.71 -4.11
CA PRO A 82 1.46 2.50 -2.69
C PRO A 82 2.86 3.01 -2.35
N GLY A 83 3.04 3.61 -1.18
CA GLY A 83 4.35 4.06 -0.72
C GLY A 83 5.38 2.94 -0.67
N LEU A 84 4.93 1.73 -0.30
CA LEU A 84 5.70 0.50 -0.33
C LEU A 84 4.77 -0.68 -0.65
N SER A 85 5.26 -1.61 -1.47
CA SER A 85 4.63 -2.92 -1.67
C SER A 85 5.42 -4.04 -1.02
N ILE A 86 4.90 -4.61 0.07
CA ILE A 86 5.54 -5.77 0.72
C ILE A 86 4.93 -7.03 0.11
N ILE A 87 5.75 -7.84 -0.57
CA ILE A 87 5.30 -9.14 -1.08
C ILE A 87 5.06 -10.12 0.07
N GLU A 88 4.28 -11.15 -0.21
CA GLU A 88 3.79 -12.12 0.78
C GLU A 88 4.90 -12.80 1.59
N ALA A 89 4.47 -13.44 2.69
CA ALA A 89 5.30 -14.29 3.52
C ALA A 89 6.08 -15.27 2.63
N THR A 90 7.39 -15.08 2.56
CA THR A 90 8.29 -15.83 1.69
C THR A 90 9.16 -16.72 2.57
N ALA A 91 9.04 -18.03 2.38
CA ALA A 91 9.64 -19.00 3.28
C ALA A 91 11.17 -19.03 3.14
N ILE A 92 11.86 -18.94 4.27
CA ILE A 92 13.33 -19.04 4.36
C ILE A 92 13.85 -20.48 4.28
N LEU A 93 12.97 -21.46 4.48
CA LEU A 93 13.23 -22.90 4.36
C LEU A 93 12.04 -23.56 3.64
N ALA A 94 12.30 -24.67 2.94
CA ALA A 94 11.26 -25.38 2.19
C ALA A 94 10.14 -25.91 3.09
N ASN A 95 10.48 -26.39 4.29
CA ASN A 95 9.51 -26.85 5.31
C ASN A 95 8.86 -25.70 6.10
N GLY A 96 9.35 -24.47 5.93
CA GLY A 96 8.81 -23.27 6.55
C GLY A 96 7.68 -22.61 5.78
N ARG A 97 7.22 -23.20 4.68
CA ARG A 97 6.02 -22.75 3.97
C ARG A 97 4.75 -23.10 4.76
N THR A 98 3.72 -22.29 4.63
CA THR A 98 2.38 -22.60 5.15
C THR A 98 1.74 -23.68 4.29
N CYS A 99 1.73 -23.51 2.97
CA CYS A 99 1.27 -24.52 2.02
C CYS A 99 2.30 -24.79 0.89
N PRO A 100 2.16 -25.87 0.11
CA PRO A 100 3.10 -26.20 -0.97
C PRO A 100 3.29 -25.07 -2.00
N GLU A 101 2.25 -24.26 -2.22
CA GLU A 101 2.20 -23.15 -3.17
C GLU A 101 2.65 -21.79 -2.61
N ASP A 102 3.30 -21.74 -1.44
CA ASP A 102 3.89 -20.51 -0.91
C ASP A 102 5.21 -20.15 -1.62
N LEU A 103 5.50 -18.83 -1.69
CA LEU A 103 6.79 -18.33 -2.15
C LEU A 103 7.95 -18.76 -1.24
N GLY A 104 9.14 -18.85 -1.83
CA GLY A 104 10.37 -19.26 -1.15
C GLY A 104 11.55 -18.34 -1.45
N ILE A 105 12.53 -18.36 -0.55
CA ILE A 105 13.84 -17.71 -0.72
C ILE A 105 14.99 -18.53 -0.11
N TRP A 106 14.80 -19.84 0.02
CA TRP A 106 15.83 -20.77 0.55
C TRP A 106 16.91 -21.17 -0.47
N SER A 107 16.71 -20.90 -1.76
CA SER A 107 17.63 -21.24 -2.85
C SER A 107 18.04 -20.01 -3.66
N ASP A 108 19.25 -20.04 -4.22
CA ASP A 108 19.75 -19.01 -5.16
C ASP A 108 18.91 -18.93 -6.44
N ASP A 109 18.23 -20.01 -6.82
CA ASP A 109 17.31 -20.00 -7.96
C ASP A 109 16.09 -19.10 -7.74
N HIS A 110 15.65 -18.93 -6.49
CA HIS A 110 14.56 -18.01 -6.16
C HIS A 110 14.92 -16.56 -6.46
N VAL A 111 16.17 -16.15 -6.21
CA VAL A 111 16.69 -14.81 -6.52
C VAL A 111 16.45 -14.48 -7.99
N ARG A 112 16.85 -15.41 -8.87
CA ARG A 112 16.71 -15.24 -10.33
C ARG A 112 15.26 -15.00 -10.74
N THR A 113 14.31 -15.68 -10.09
CA THR A 113 12.89 -15.56 -10.44
C THR A 113 12.19 -14.36 -9.80
N LEU A 114 12.61 -13.91 -8.62
CA LEU A 114 12.06 -12.74 -7.93
C LEU A 114 12.57 -11.42 -8.52
N THR A 115 13.80 -11.39 -9.05
CA THR A 115 14.45 -10.18 -9.59
C THR A 115 13.57 -9.44 -10.63
N PRO A 116 12.93 -10.11 -11.62
CA PRO A 116 12.04 -9.44 -12.57
C PRO A 116 10.88 -8.66 -11.94
N LEU A 117 10.32 -9.12 -10.81
CA LEU A 117 9.26 -8.39 -10.11
C LEU A 117 9.82 -7.13 -9.43
N VAL A 118 11.02 -7.22 -8.85
CA VAL A 118 11.72 -6.08 -8.28
C VAL A 118 12.05 -5.05 -9.35
N GLU A 119 12.59 -5.49 -10.49
CA GLU A 119 12.84 -4.62 -11.64
C GLU A 119 11.55 -3.97 -12.16
N LEU A 120 10.41 -4.68 -12.16
CA LEU A 120 9.11 -4.09 -12.48
C LEU A 120 8.76 -2.92 -11.56
N ALA A 121 8.96 -3.08 -10.25
CA ALA A 121 8.73 -1.99 -9.30
C ALA A 121 9.66 -0.80 -9.55
N HIS A 122 10.96 -1.06 -9.68
CA HIS A 122 11.97 -0.03 -9.91
C HIS A 122 11.80 0.68 -11.25
N SER A 123 11.30 -0.01 -12.28
CA SER A 123 10.97 0.59 -13.57
C SER A 123 9.92 1.70 -13.49
N GLN A 124 9.09 1.67 -12.43
CA GLN A 124 8.04 2.65 -12.13
C GLN A 124 8.43 3.59 -10.97
N SER A 125 9.70 3.60 -10.57
CA SER A 125 10.21 4.32 -9.40
C SER A 125 9.48 3.98 -8.09
N GLN A 126 8.94 2.77 -7.97
CA GLN A 126 8.25 2.29 -6.78
C GLN A 126 9.18 1.49 -5.88
N LYS A 127 8.84 1.45 -4.59
CA LYS A 127 9.56 0.67 -3.58
C LYS A 127 8.88 -0.67 -3.32
N ILE A 128 9.70 -1.72 -3.21
CA ILE A 128 9.23 -3.08 -2.98
C ILE A 128 9.98 -3.71 -1.81
N GLY A 129 9.22 -4.37 -0.93
CA GLY A 129 9.75 -5.12 0.20
C GLY A 129 9.34 -6.59 0.13
N ILE A 130 9.97 -7.39 0.98
CA ILE A 130 9.71 -8.82 1.12
C ILE A 130 9.59 -9.18 2.59
N GLN A 131 8.58 -10.00 2.92
CA GLN A 131 8.43 -10.53 4.26
C GLN A 131 9.09 -11.91 4.37
N LEU A 132 10.16 -12.02 5.17
CA LEU A 132 10.83 -13.28 5.48
C LEU A 132 10.05 -14.03 6.56
N ALA A 133 9.69 -15.28 6.29
CA ALA A 133 8.78 -16.04 7.14
C ALA A 133 9.18 -17.50 7.33
N HIS A 134 8.63 -18.10 8.37
CA HIS A 134 8.63 -19.54 8.61
C HIS A 134 7.33 -19.94 9.33
N GLY A 135 6.54 -20.83 8.74
CA GLY A 135 5.18 -21.20 9.18
C GLY A 135 5.10 -21.97 10.50
N GLY A 136 6.21 -22.53 10.97
CA GLY A 136 6.31 -23.22 12.26
C GLY A 136 5.29 -24.35 12.39
N ARG A 137 4.60 -24.48 13.52
CA ARG A 137 3.57 -25.53 13.75
C ARG A 137 2.31 -25.40 12.88
N LYS A 138 2.19 -24.32 12.10
CA LYS A 138 1.11 -24.11 11.13
C LYS A 138 1.56 -24.36 9.68
N SER A 139 2.76 -24.93 9.50
CA SER A 139 3.26 -25.34 8.19
C SER A 139 2.54 -26.59 7.71
N SER A 140 2.68 -26.88 6.40
CA SER A 140 2.10 -28.06 5.76
C SER A 140 0.56 -28.11 5.81
N THR A 141 -0.12 -27.00 5.54
CA THR A 141 -1.57 -26.96 5.30
C THR A 141 -1.88 -26.81 3.81
N VAL A 142 -3.13 -27.03 3.40
CA VAL A 142 -3.59 -26.73 2.03
C VAL A 142 -3.96 -25.26 1.87
N ALA A 143 -4.04 -24.78 0.63
CA ALA A 143 -4.50 -23.43 0.33
C ALA A 143 -5.91 -23.15 0.91
N PRO A 144 -6.20 -21.94 1.44
CA PRO A 144 -7.40 -21.67 2.23
C PRO A 144 -8.75 -21.91 1.54
N TRP A 145 -8.81 -21.86 0.20
CA TRP A 145 -10.04 -22.11 -0.55
C TRP A 145 -10.34 -23.59 -0.77
N LEU A 146 -9.36 -24.48 -0.58
CA LEU A 146 -9.55 -25.93 -0.61
C LEU A 146 -10.13 -26.41 0.71
N SER A 147 -9.54 -25.94 1.80
CA SER A 147 -10.03 -26.08 3.16
C SER A 147 -9.39 -25.01 4.01
N GLY A 148 -10.15 -24.42 4.94
CA GLY A 148 -9.64 -23.32 5.76
C GLY A 148 -8.44 -23.70 6.62
N GLN A 149 -8.28 -24.99 6.99
CA GLN A 149 -7.30 -25.46 7.98
C GLN A 149 -6.85 -26.92 7.81
N ALA A 150 -7.04 -27.55 6.64
CA ALA A 150 -6.65 -28.96 6.49
C ALA A 150 -5.14 -29.14 6.33
N LEU A 151 -4.62 -30.19 6.95
CA LEU A 151 -3.25 -30.66 6.74
C LEU A 151 -3.03 -31.05 5.26
N ALA A 152 -1.95 -30.55 4.67
CA ALA A 152 -1.39 -31.08 3.45
C ALA A 152 -0.51 -32.28 3.83
N ASP A 153 -0.90 -33.47 3.37
CA ASP A 153 -0.09 -34.69 3.48
C ASP A 153 0.82 -34.84 2.25
N GLU A 154 1.63 -35.89 2.22
CA GLU A 154 2.56 -36.16 1.13
C GLU A 154 1.85 -36.35 -0.23
N ASN A 155 0.56 -36.76 -0.24
CA ASN A 155 -0.20 -36.97 -1.49
C ASN A 155 -0.52 -35.66 -2.21
N VAL A 156 -0.60 -34.55 -1.46
CA VAL A 156 -0.82 -33.21 -2.00
C VAL A 156 0.43 -32.32 -1.88
N GLY A 157 1.60 -32.94 -1.68
CA GLY A 157 2.89 -32.23 -1.63
C GLY A 157 3.24 -31.59 -0.30
N GLY A 158 2.52 -31.93 0.78
CA GLY A 158 2.85 -31.54 2.15
C GLY A 158 3.99 -32.37 2.76
N TRP A 159 4.38 -31.99 3.98
CA TRP A 159 5.50 -32.51 4.76
C TRP A 159 5.15 -32.59 6.26
N PRO A 160 4.08 -33.30 6.64
CA PRO A 160 3.59 -33.31 8.03
C PRO A 160 4.63 -33.80 9.05
N ASN A 161 5.58 -34.63 8.61
CA ASN A 161 6.65 -35.19 9.45
C ASN A 161 7.87 -34.26 9.63
N ASP A 162 7.91 -33.12 8.93
CA ASP A 162 9.03 -32.15 8.95
C ASP A 162 8.58 -30.75 9.42
N VAL A 163 7.42 -30.69 10.07
CA VAL A 163 6.92 -29.47 10.71
C VAL A 163 7.70 -29.23 12.01
N ILE A 164 8.17 -28.00 12.24
CA ILE A 164 9.01 -27.64 13.40
C ILE A 164 8.36 -26.54 14.25
N ALA A 165 8.67 -26.52 15.54
CA ALA A 165 8.12 -25.56 16.51
C ALA A 165 9.03 -25.43 17.76
N PRO A 166 8.81 -24.43 18.64
CA PRO A 166 9.48 -24.37 19.93
C PRO A 166 9.15 -25.57 20.85
N SER A 167 7.95 -26.17 20.74
CA SER A 167 7.51 -27.31 21.54
C SER A 167 6.60 -28.23 20.73
N PRO A 168 6.46 -29.53 21.08
CA PRO A 168 5.71 -30.52 20.31
C PRO A 168 4.18 -30.39 20.56
N ILE A 169 3.64 -29.19 20.33
CA ILE A 169 2.25 -28.82 20.59
C ILE A 169 1.61 -28.39 19.27
N PRO A 170 0.72 -29.22 18.67
CA PRO A 170 0.04 -28.85 17.44
C PRO A 170 -0.85 -27.62 17.65
N TRP A 171 -1.08 -26.84 16.59
CA TRP A 171 -1.93 -25.65 16.66
C TRP A 171 -3.40 -26.00 16.92
N ALA A 172 -3.89 -27.06 16.27
CA ALA A 172 -5.19 -27.68 16.50
C ALA A 172 -5.09 -29.21 16.26
N ALA A 173 -6.16 -29.94 16.55
CA ALA A 173 -6.16 -31.41 16.49
C ALA A 173 -5.93 -31.98 15.08
N ASP A 174 -6.24 -31.21 14.04
CA ASP A 174 -6.10 -31.54 12.62
C ASP A 174 -4.80 -31.04 11.99
N TYR A 175 -3.87 -30.50 12.80
CA TYR A 175 -2.54 -30.08 12.36
C TYR A 175 -1.48 -31.14 12.66
N ALA A 176 -0.36 -31.07 11.95
CA ALA A 176 0.80 -31.90 12.24
C ALA A 176 1.29 -31.66 13.68
N THR A 177 1.73 -32.73 14.34
CA THR A 177 2.48 -32.60 15.58
C THR A 177 3.91 -32.16 15.23
N PRO A 178 4.34 -30.95 15.62
CA PRO A 178 5.64 -30.46 15.21
C PRO A 178 6.76 -31.15 15.98
N LYS A 179 7.93 -31.28 15.34
CA LYS A 179 9.19 -31.59 16.00
C LYS A 179 9.66 -30.37 16.80
N GLU A 180 10.01 -30.59 18.06
CA GLU A 180 10.68 -29.57 18.86
C GLU A 180 12.08 -29.27 18.30
N LEU A 181 12.37 -27.98 18.07
CA LEU A 181 13.68 -27.53 17.60
C LEU A 181 14.77 -27.82 18.65
N SER A 182 15.86 -28.45 18.22
CA SER A 182 17.10 -28.52 19.00
C SER A 182 17.89 -27.21 18.91
N LYS A 183 18.96 -27.07 19.69
CA LYS A 183 19.86 -25.91 19.61
C LYS A 183 20.59 -25.82 18.27
N ASP A 184 20.92 -26.97 17.69
CA ASP A 184 21.52 -27.04 16.35
C ASP A 184 20.49 -26.60 15.30
N ASP A 185 19.24 -27.07 15.39
CA ASP A 185 18.18 -26.63 14.49
C ASP A 185 17.92 -25.10 14.61
N ILE A 186 18.05 -24.51 15.82
CA ILE A 186 17.97 -23.05 16.02
C ILE A 186 19.14 -22.33 15.35
N THR A 187 20.35 -22.89 15.42
CA THR A 187 21.53 -22.32 14.75
C THR A 187 21.36 -22.34 13.23
N ASP A 188 20.84 -23.43 12.68
CA ASP A 188 20.53 -23.55 11.25
C ASP A 188 19.43 -22.58 10.83
N LEU A 189 18.42 -22.38 11.69
CA LEU A 189 17.35 -21.40 11.47
C LEU A 189 17.90 -19.96 11.39
N LEU A 190 18.81 -19.57 12.30
CA LEU A 190 19.48 -18.27 12.26
C LEU A 190 20.23 -18.06 10.94
N GLN A 191 20.95 -19.09 10.50
CA GLN A 191 21.67 -19.07 9.23
C GLN A 191 20.71 -18.97 8.03
N ALA A 192 19.57 -19.66 8.07
CA ALA A 192 18.56 -19.59 7.01
C ALA A 192 17.91 -18.19 6.89
N TYR A 193 17.62 -17.51 8.01
CA TYR A 193 17.15 -16.12 7.97
C TYR A 193 18.21 -15.17 7.37
N LYS A 194 19.48 -15.35 7.76
CA LYS A 194 20.60 -14.58 7.23
C LYS A 194 20.77 -14.79 5.71
N ASP A 195 20.71 -16.03 5.25
CA ASP A 195 20.82 -16.35 3.83
C ASP A 195 19.61 -15.87 3.02
N GLY A 196 18.39 -15.98 3.58
CA GLY A 196 17.19 -15.39 3.00
C GLY A 196 17.30 -13.87 2.82
N ALA A 197 17.83 -13.17 3.84
CA ALA A 197 18.08 -11.74 3.76
C ALA A 197 19.14 -11.37 2.70
N LEU A 198 20.26 -12.11 2.64
CA LEU A 198 21.28 -11.92 1.60
C LEU A 198 20.71 -12.12 0.19
N ARG A 199 19.87 -13.15 0.00
CA ARG A 199 19.20 -13.41 -1.27
C ARG A 199 18.18 -12.33 -1.63
N ALA A 200 17.44 -11.81 -0.65
CA ALA A 200 16.53 -10.69 -0.87
C ALA A 200 17.27 -9.42 -1.31
N VAL A 201 18.39 -9.10 -0.66
CA VAL A 201 19.27 -7.99 -1.08
C VAL A 201 19.81 -8.24 -2.49
N LYS A 202 20.25 -9.46 -2.80
CA LYS A 202 20.75 -9.85 -4.13
C LYS A 202 19.66 -9.72 -5.22
N ALA A 203 18.40 -9.98 -4.88
CA ALA A 203 17.25 -9.79 -5.77
C ALA A 203 16.86 -8.31 -5.96
N GLY A 204 17.40 -7.41 -5.12
CA GLY A 204 17.21 -5.97 -5.22
C GLY A 204 16.06 -5.39 -4.38
N PHE A 205 15.48 -6.13 -3.43
CA PHE A 205 14.43 -5.59 -2.56
C PHE A 205 14.91 -4.37 -1.78
N ASP A 206 14.07 -3.35 -1.63
CA ASP A 206 14.40 -2.11 -0.92
C ASP A 206 14.22 -2.23 0.60
N VAL A 207 13.35 -3.14 1.05
CA VAL A 207 12.93 -3.30 2.45
C VAL A 207 12.79 -4.78 2.77
N LEU A 208 13.24 -5.19 3.96
CA LEU A 208 12.96 -6.51 4.51
C LEU A 208 12.00 -6.39 5.70
N GLU A 209 11.07 -7.32 5.82
CA GLU A 209 10.21 -7.47 7.00
C GLU A 209 10.39 -8.87 7.60
N ILE A 210 10.64 -8.97 8.91
CA ILE A 210 10.68 -10.25 9.63
C ILE A 210 9.27 -10.58 10.14
N HIS A 211 8.76 -11.77 9.81
CA HIS A 211 7.45 -12.20 10.26
C HIS A 211 7.49 -12.92 11.63
N ALA A 212 7.01 -12.24 12.67
CA ALA A 212 6.82 -12.81 14.01
C ALA A 212 5.40 -12.60 14.56
N ALA A 213 4.41 -12.83 13.71
CA ALA A 213 3.00 -12.64 14.03
C ALA A 213 2.19 -13.87 13.61
N HIS A 214 0.88 -13.82 13.82
CA HIS A 214 -0.10 -14.78 13.27
C HIS A 214 0.08 -16.24 13.67
N GLY A 215 0.92 -16.51 14.68
CA GLY A 215 1.10 -17.84 15.25
C GLY A 215 2.03 -18.73 14.44
N TYR A 216 2.85 -18.12 13.59
CA TYR A 216 3.95 -18.79 12.91
C TYR A 216 5.20 -18.79 13.78
N LEU A 217 6.29 -19.41 13.30
CA LEU A 217 7.40 -19.88 14.14
C LEU A 217 7.88 -18.85 15.17
N LEU A 218 8.20 -17.62 14.75
CA LEU A 218 8.73 -16.63 15.69
C LEU A 218 7.67 -16.15 16.71
N HIS A 219 6.39 -16.05 16.32
CA HIS A 219 5.32 -15.79 17.27
C HIS A 219 5.13 -16.96 18.25
N GLU A 220 5.34 -18.19 17.77
CA GLU A 220 5.25 -19.38 18.63
C GLU A 220 6.30 -19.34 19.75
N PHE A 221 7.54 -18.90 19.46
CA PHE A 221 8.58 -18.72 20.47
C PHE A 221 8.22 -17.62 21.48
N LEU A 222 7.61 -16.53 21.00
CA LEU A 222 7.18 -15.44 21.87
C LEU A 222 6.12 -15.88 22.87
N SER A 223 5.19 -16.77 22.53
CA SER A 223 4.05 -17.05 23.39
C SER A 223 4.25 -18.22 24.35
N PRO A 224 3.92 -18.07 25.65
CA PRO A 224 3.94 -19.18 26.60
C PRO A 224 2.84 -20.23 26.33
N VAL A 225 1.92 -19.99 25.40
CA VAL A 225 0.90 -20.97 24.99
C VAL A 225 1.49 -22.03 24.07
N SER A 226 2.45 -21.65 23.23
CA SER A 226 3.10 -22.51 22.24
C SER A 226 4.52 -22.93 22.63
N ASN A 227 5.20 -22.14 23.46
CA ASN A 227 6.56 -22.39 23.89
C ASN A 227 6.59 -22.86 25.35
N GLN A 228 6.74 -24.18 25.53
CA GLN A 228 6.90 -24.85 26.83
C GLN A 228 8.35 -25.33 27.06
N ARG A 229 9.31 -24.75 26.34
CA ARG A 229 10.72 -25.12 26.50
C ARG A 229 11.22 -24.76 27.90
N THR A 230 12.15 -25.57 28.38
CA THR A 230 12.81 -25.39 29.68
C THR A 230 14.27 -24.95 29.56
N ASP A 231 14.75 -24.75 28.33
CA ASP A 231 16.08 -24.24 28.02
C ASP A 231 16.09 -22.69 27.91
N GLU A 232 17.19 -22.12 27.42
CA GLU A 232 17.37 -20.67 27.29
C GLU A 232 16.44 -19.99 26.27
N TYR A 233 15.61 -20.75 25.54
CA TYR A 233 14.66 -20.25 24.57
C TYR A 233 13.19 -20.33 25.02
N GLY A 234 12.91 -20.77 26.26
CA GLY A 234 11.56 -20.77 26.83
C GLY A 234 11.49 -20.48 28.33
N GLY A 235 10.27 -20.54 28.87
CA GLY A 235 9.97 -20.17 30.24
C GLY A 235 9.88 -18.66 30.44
N SER A 236 10.98 -18.01 30.85
CA SER A 236 10.97 -16.57 31.16
C SER A 236 10.68 -15.72 29.92
N TRP A 237 10.24 -14.48 30.12
CA TRP A 237 10.01 -13.54 29.02
C TRP A 237 11.29 -13.29 28.21
N GLU A 238 12.42 -13.12 28.91
CA GLU A 238 13.74 -12.88 28.32
C GLU A 238 14.19 -14.05 27.44
N ASN A 239 13.90 -15.28 27.86
CA ASN A 239 14.21 -16.47 27.08
C ASN A 239 13.31 -16.59 25.84
N ARG A 240 12.01 -16.32 25.97
CA ARG A 240 11.05 -16.37 24.85
C ARG A 240 11.37 -15.37 23.74
N VAL A 241 11.89 -14.20 24.07
CA VAL A 241 12.28 -13.17 23.07
C VAL A 241 13.69 -13.38 22.50
N ARG A 242 14.51 -14.27 23.08
CA ARG A 242 15.93 -14.45 22.73
C ARG A 242 16.15 -14.72 21.25
N LEU A 243 15.48 -15.76 20.72
CA LEU A 243 15.62 -16.15 19.31
C LEU A 243 15.25 -15.01 18.36
N ILE A 244 14.23 -14.23 18.71
CA ILE A 244 13.75 -13.11 17.90
C ILE A 244 14.87 -12.06 17.77
N LEU A 245 15.51 -11.70 18.88
CA LEU A 245 16.61 -10.73 18.88
C LEU A 245 17.84 -11.27 18.14
N GLU A 246 18.18 -12.55 18.32
CA GLU A 246 19.27 -13.21 17.57
C GLU A 246 19.02 -13.18 16.06
N ILE A 247 17.79 -13.41 15.60
CA ILE A 247 17.41 -13.32 14.18
C ILE A 247 17.50 -11.87 13.68
N VAL A 248 17.00 -10.90 14.45
CA VAL A 248 17.09 -9.48 14.09
C VAL A 248 18.55 -9.07 13.91
N ASP A 249 19.43 -9.47 14.83
CA ASP A 249 20.87 -9.19 14.75
C ASP A 249 21.51 -9.87 13.53
N ALA A 250 21.17 -11.14 13.28
CA ALA A 250 21.68 -11.88 12.13
C ALA A 250 21.30 -11.23 10.79
N VAL A 251 20.04 -10.81 10.65
CA VAL A 251 19.54 -10.12 9.44
C VAL A 251 20.12 -8.71 9.33
N ARG A 252 20.15 -7.94 10.43
CA ARG A 252 20.74 -6.59 10.47
C ARG A 252 22.23 -6.61 10.12
N GLY A 253 22.95 -7.63 10.53
CA GLY A 253 24.38 -7.79 10.28
C GLY A 253 24.77 -8.04 8.81
N VAL A 254 23.82 -8.36 7.93
CA VAL A 254 24.11 -8.68 6.52
C VAL A 254 23.51 -7.74 5.49
N ILE A 255 22.72 -6.75 5.91
CA ILE A 255 22.15 -5.77 5.00
C ILE A 255 22.71 -4.36 5.25
N SER A 256 22.57 -3.47 4.27
CA SER A 256 23.09 -2.10 4.38
C SER A 256 22.46 -1.35 5.56
N GLN A 257 23.23 -0.46 6.19
CA GLN A 257 22.72 0.47 7.21
C GLN A 257 21.69 1.46 6.65
N ASP A 258 21.61 1.61 5.33
CA ASP A 258 20.60 2.43 4.67
C ASP A 258 19.29 1.67 4.37
N MET A 259 19.31 0.33 4.45
CA MET A 259 18.16 -0.52 4.15
C MET A 259 17.25 -0.66 5.37
N PRO A 260 15.96 -0.29 5.28
CA PRO A 260 15.00 -0.48 6.36
C PRO A 260 14.76 -1.95 6.69
N LEU A 261 14.67 -2.25 7.98
CA LEU A 261 14.22 -3.53 8.49
C LEU A 261 13.00 -3.37 9.36
N PHE A 262 11.94 -4.00 8.90
CA PHE A 262 10.64 -4.00 9.53
C PHE A 262 10.46 -5.29 10.33
N PHE A 263 9.61 -5.22 11.34
CA PHE A 263 9.27 -6.37 12.16
C PHE A 263 7.76 -6.44 12.33
N ARG A 264 7.13 -7.54 11.94
CA ARG A 264 5.69 -7.74 12.10
C ARG A 264 5.39 -8.60 13.31
N ILE A 265 4.54 -8.11 14.21
CA ILE A 265 4.17 -8.78 15.46
C ILE A 265 2.65 -8.87 15.65
N SER A 266 2.16 -9.92 16.30
CA SER A 266 0.81 -9.92 16.84
C SER A 266 0.83 -9.20 18.19
N GLY A 267 0.24 -8.00 18.27
CA GLY A 267 0.28 -7.17 19.48
C GLY A 267 -0.42 -7.80 20.68
N SER A 268 -1.36 -8.70 20.44
CA SER A 268 -2.06 -9.52 21.45
C SER A 268 -2.55 -10.80 20.78
N GLU A 269 -2.64 -11.89 21.55
CA GLU A 269 -3.20 -13.16 21.10
C GLU A 269 -4.72 -13.26 21.22
N GLY A 270 -5.38 -12.31 21.90
CA GLY A 270 -6.81 -12.37 22.17
C GLY A 270 -7.21 -13.50 23.12
N LEU A 271 -6.33 -13.84 24.06
CA LEU A 271 -6.49 -14.90 25.07
C LEU A 271 -6.66 -14.36 26.48
N GLU A 272 -6.60 -13.05 26.67
CA GLU A 272 -6.67 -12.37 27.98
C GLU A 272 -7.96 -12.70 28.75
N TYR A 273 -9.02 -13.10 28.03
CA TYR A 273 -10.29 -13.52 28.64
C TYR A 273 -10.23 -14.88 29.34
N LEU A 274 -9.19 -15.68 29.11
CA LEU A 274 -9.00 -17.00 29.72
C LEU A 274 -8.23 -16.94 31.04
N ASP A 275 -7.67 -15.78 31.41
CA ASP A 275 -6.83 -15.62 32.60
C ASP A 275 -5.66 -16.63 32.65
N ILE A 276 -5.03 -16.86 31.49
CA ILE A 276 -3.83 -17.69 31.35
C ILE A 276 -2.65 -16.84 30.90
N PRO A 277 -1.40 -17.26 31.21
CA PRO A 277 -0.22 -16.68 30.59
C PRO A 277 -0.34 -16.75 29.06
N SER A 278 -0.26 -15.60 28.40
CA SER A 278 -0.34 -15.44 26.95
C SER A 278 0.36 -14.15 26.56
N TRP A 279 0.70 -14.00 25.28
CA TRP A 279 1.32 -12.78 24.78
C TRP A 279 0.28 -11.66 24.66
N CYS A 280 0.54 -10.54 25.31
CA CYS A 280 -0.37 -9.40 25.40
C CYS A 280 0.28 -8.09 24.91
N SER A 281 -0.51 -7.00 24.93
CA SER A 281 -0.07 -5.68 24.46
C SER A 281 1.13 -5.15 25.25
N GLU A 282 1.19 -5.41 26.56
CA GLU A 282 2.29 -4.97 27.43
C GLU A 282 3.61 -5.65 27.06
N ASP A 283 3.57 -6.95 26.72
CA ASP A 283 4.75 -7.68 26.26
C ASP A 283 5.25 -7.14 24.91
N THR A 284 4.34 -6.79 24.01
CA THR A 284 4.67 -6.15 22.73
C THR A 284 5.37 -4.80 22.94
N VAL A 285 4.87 -3.96 23.85
CA VAL A 285 5.51 -2.67 24.17
C VAL A 285 6.91 -2.89 24.73
N ARG A 286 7.09 -3.86 25.64
CA ARG A 286 8.42 -4.20 26.19
C ARG A 286 9.39 -4.67 25.10
N LEU A 287 8.94 -5.54 24.20
CA LEU A 287 9.77 -6.04 23.11
C LEU A 287 10.10 -4.93 22.11
N ALA A 288 9.21 -3.98 21.87
CA ALA A 288 9.45 -2.87 20.93
C ALA A 288 10.67 -2.02 21.30
N PHE A 289 10.97 -1.82 22.59
CA PHE A 289 12.20 -1.16 23.03
C PHE A 289 13.44 -1.94 22.59
N LEU A 290 13.48 -3.24 22.85
CA LEU A 290 14.60 -4.11 22.47
C LEU A 290 14.74 -4.18 20.94
N LEU A 291 13.64 -4.35 20.21
CA LEU A 291 13.67 -4.37 18.74
C LEU A 291 14.28 -3.08 18.17
N LYS A 292 13.96 -1.91 18.76
CA LYS A 292 14.56 -0.65 18.34
C LYS A 292 16.07 -0.62 18.60
N GLU A 293 16.51 -1.09 19.77
CA GLU A 293 17.94 -1.18 20.12
C GLU A 293 18.72 -2.10 19.17
N HIS A 294 18.08 -3.19 18.73
CA HIS A 294 18.64 -4.17 17.78
C HIS A 294 18.51 -3.72 16.30
N GLY A 295 17.98 -2.52 16.05
CA GLY A 295 18.02 -1.88 14.73
C GLY A 295 16.77 -2.08 13.86
N ILE A 296 15.64 -2.49 14.44
CA ILE A 296 14.33 -2.41 13.77
C ILE A 296 13.93 -0.94 13.59
N ASP A 297 13.43 -0.63 12.40
CA ASP A 297 13.06 0.73 12.01
C ASP A 297 11.56 0.97 12.04
N LEU A 298 10.78 -0.06 11.74
CA LEU A 298 9.32 -0.03 11.76
C LEU A 298 8.76 -1.30 12.42
N LEU A 299 7.82 -1.12 13.33
CA LEU A 299 7.03 -2.20 13.92
C LEU A 299 5.64 -2.27 13.29
N ASP A 300 5.34 -3.37 12.58
CA ASP A 300 4.01 -3.64 12.01
C ASP A 300 3.15 -4.42 12.99
N VAL A 301 2.15 -3.75 13.56
CA VAL A 301 1.36 -4.28 14.66
C VAL A 301 0.07 -4.94 14.16
N SER A 302 0.09 -6.27 14.19
CA SER A 302 -1.03 -7.15 13.90
C SER A 302 -1.72 -7.68 15.17
N SER A 303 -2.52 -8.75 15.07
CA SER A 303 -2.98 -9.51 16.25
C SER A 303 -3.29 -10.99 15.93
N GLY A 304 -3.33 -11.81 16.99
CA GLY A 304 -3.83 -13.18 16.97
C GLY A 304 -2.98 -14.18 16.19
N GLY A 305 -3.61 -15.30 15.86
CA GLY A 305 -3.17 -16.41 15.04
C GLY A 305 -2.55 -17.58 15.79
N ASN A 306 -2.09 -17.39 17.03
CA ASN A 306 -1.35 -18.46 17.74
C ASN A 306 -2.22 -19.50 18.43
N SER A 307 -3.50 -19.23 18.68
CA SER A 307 -4.38 -20.20 19.35
C SER A 307 -5.74 -20.26 18.68
N SER A 308 -6.27 -21.47 18.54
CA SER A 308 -7.65 -21.71 18.09
C SER A 308 -8.70 -21.19 19.07
N GLN A 309 -8.31 -20.95 20.33
CA GLN A 309 -9.18 -20.37 21.37
C GLN A 309 -9.24 -18.84 21.32
N GLN A 310 -8.44 -18.17 20.50
CA GLN A 310 -8.42 -16.70 20.45
C GLN A 310 -9.80 -16.07 20.22
N ARG A 311 -10.04 -14.90 20.83
CA ARG A 311 -11.22 -14.08 20.58
C ARG A 311 -10.81 -12.73 20.00
N ILE A 312 -10.71 -12.68 18.68
CA ILE A 312 -10.44 -11.44 17.94
C ILE A 312 -11.77 -10.88 17.42
N LYS A 313 -12.19 -9.74 17.98
CA LYS A 313 -13.42 -9.05 17.54
C LYS A 313 -13.10 -8.15 16.35
N GLY A 314 -13.55 -8.57 15.16
CA GLY A 314 -13.45 -7.74 13.96
C GLY A 314 -14.28 -6.46 14.09
N ALA A 315 -13.64 -5.32 13.85
CA ALA A 315 -14.25 -3.99 13.75
C ALA A 315 -13.36 -3.10 12.84
N PRO A 316 -13.83 -1.94 12.36
CA PRO A 316 -12.95 -0.99 11.69
C PRO A 316 -11.74 -0.63 12.56
N ALA A 317 -10.53 -0.67 12.00
CA ALA A 317 -9.28 -0.32 12.69
C ALA A 317 -9.04 -1.06 14.04
N TYR A 318 -9.51 -2.30 14.17
CA TYR A 318 -9.53 -3.02 15.46
C TYR A 318 -8.14 -3.30 16.07
N GLN A 319 -7.07 -3.24 15.27
CA GLN A 319 -5.69 -3.43 15.75
C GLN A 319 -4.99 -2.11 16.05
N THR A 320 -5.55 -0.97 15.64
CA THR A 320 -4.99 0.36 15.93
C THR A 320 -4.79 0.63 17.43
N PRO A 321 -5.64 0.15 18.36
CA PRO A 321 -5.34 0.27 19.79
C PRO A 321 -4.01 -0.39 20.20
N LEU A 322 -3.63 -1.51 19.58
CA LEU A 322 -2.36 -2.21 19.86
C LEU A 322 -1.17 -1.39 19.33
N ALA A 323 -1.27 -0.88 18.09
CA ALA A 323 -0.26 0.02 17.53
C ALA A 323 -0.12 1.30 18.36
N HIS A 324 -1.25 1.85 18.83
CA HIS A 324 -1.27 3.04 19.66
C HIS A 324 -0.60 2.83 21.01
N ALA A 325 -0.74 1.65 21.64
CA ALA A 325 -0.02 1.31 22.87
C ALA A 325 1.50 1.42 22.68
N VAL A 326 2.02 0.97 21.53
CA VAL A 326 3.44 1.14 21.18
C VAL A 326 3.78 2.61 20.94
N LYS A 327 2.94 3.37 20.22
CA LYS A 327 3.13 4.82 20.03
C LYS A 327 3.19 5.58 21.36
N GLN A 328 2.33 5.24 22.33
CA GLN A 328 2.28 5.85 23.66
C GLN A 328 3.55 5.60 24.48
N ALA A 329 4.28 4.52 24.20
CA ALA A 329 5.58 4.26 24.82
C ALA A 329 6.68 5.23 24.35
N ASN A 330 6.43 6.03 23.30
CA ASN A 330 7.32 7.10 22.80
C ASN A 330 8.76 6.64 22.54
N ILE A 331 8.92 5.45 21.95
CA ILE A 331 10.24 4.86 21.64
C ILE A 331 10.91 5.71 20.54
N PRO A 332 12.05 6.38 20.83
CA PRO A 332 12.64 7.33 19.88
C PRO A 332 13.03 6.69 18.56
N GLY A 333 12.55 7.26 17.46
CA GLY A 333 12.89 6.82 16.10
C GLY A 333 12.32 5.46 15.70
N LEU A 334 11.43 4.85 16.48
CA LEU A 334 10.66 3.69 16.05
C LEU A 334 9.41 4.17 15.30
N ILE A 335 9.27 3.79 14.04
CA ILE A 335 8.05 3.98 13.27
C ILE A 335 7.08 2.85 13.63
N VAL A 336 5.80 3.15 13.78
CA VAL A 336 4.79 2.12 14.07
C VAL A 336 3.73 2.15 12.99
N SER A 337 3.42 0.99 12.43
CA SER A 337 2.29 0.84 11.52
C SER A 337 1.13 0.10 12.15
N THR A 338 -0.05 0.32 11.58
CA THR A 338 -1.26 -0.42 11.92
C THR A 338 -1.91 -1.00 10.68
N VAL A 339 -2.69 -2.07 10.89
CA VAL A 339 -3.47 -2.78 9.88
C VAL A 339 -4.81 -3.20 10.49
N GLY A 340 -5.63 -3.94 9.76
CA GLY A 340 -6.88 -4.52 10.28
C GLY A 340 -8.10 -3.65 10.00
N SER A 341 -8.83 -4.00 8.93
CA SER A 341 -10.11 -3.39 8.56
C SER A 341 -10.10 -1.85 8.44
N ILE A 342 -9.03 -1.30 7.88
CA ILE A 342 -8.96 0.11 7.46
C ILE A 342 -9.40 0.17 5.99
N THR A 343 -10.59 0.72 5.75
CA THR A 343 -11.31 0.52 4.47
C THR A 343 -11.55 1.78 3.64
N ASN A 344 -11.24 2.96 4.17
CA ASN A 344 -11.41 4.23 3.46
C ASN A 344 -10.31 5.22 3.88
N ALA A 345 -10.12 6.26 3.07
CA ALA A 345 -9.06 7.24 3.24
C ALA A 345 -9.27 8.09 4.49
N THR A 346 -10.52 8.44 4.80
CA THR A 346 -10.88 9.25 5.98
C THR A 346 -10.47 8.57 7.29
N LEU A 347 -10.72 7.26 7.42
CA LEU A 347 -10.31 6.47 8.58
C LEU A 347 -8.78 6.36 8.64
N ALA A 348 -8.12 6.07 7.51
CA ALA A 348 -6.67 6.00 7.45
C ALA A 348 -6.01 7.33 7.88
N GLN A 349 -6.51 8.46 7.37
CA GLN A 349 -6.06 9.80 7.68
C GLN A 349 -6.24 10.13 9.18
N SER A 350 -7.42 9.88 9.74
CA SER A 350 -7.67 10.17 11.17
C SER A 350 -6.78 9.36 12.12
N ILE A 351 -6.44 8.11 11.79
CA ILE A 351 -5.50 7.30 12.58
C ILE A 351 -4.13 7.97 12.68
N LEU A 352 -3.63 8.53 11.56
CA LEU A 352 -2.34 9.21 11.51
C LEU A 352 -2.39 10.55 12.25
N ASP A 353 -3.46 11.33 12.04
CA ASP A 353 -3.63 12.65 12.68
C ASP A 353 -3.77 12.54 14.19
N ASP A 354 -4.41 11.46 14.67
CA ASP A 354 -4.50 11.15 16.11
C ASP A 354 -3.19 10.60 16.71
N GLY A 355 -2.13 10.45 15.91
CA GLY A 355 -0.84 9.90 16.35
C GLY A 355 -0.91 8.43 16.77
N ARG A 356 -1.91 7.68 16.28
CA ARG A 356 -2.12 6.26 16.63
C ARG A 356 -1.25 5.30 15.84
N ALA A 357 -0.74 5.73 14.69
CA ALA A 357 0.28 5.08 13.90
C ALA A 357 0.99 6.12 13.03
N ASP A 358 2.13 5.74 12.44
CA ASP A 358 2.86 6.56 11.48
C ASP A 358 2.59 6.13 10.03
N VAL A 359 2.20 4.88 9.82
CA VAL A 359 1.97 4.24 8.50
C VAL A 359 0.73 3.36 8.54
N ILE A 360 0.00 3.32 7.44
CA ILE A 360 -1.20 2.49 7.27
C ILE A 360 -0.88 1.33 6.32
N LEU A 361 -0.96 0.09 6.79
CA LEU A 361 -0.91 -1.09 5.93
C LEU A 361 -2.32 -1.52 5.55
N VAL A 362 -2.51 -1.81 4.27
CA VAL A 362 -3.79 -2.25 3.70
C VAL A 362 -3.59 -3.59 3.01
N GLY A 363 -4.43 -4.57 3.35
CA GLY A 363 -4.45 -5.88 2.70
C GLY A 363 -5.61 -5.99 1.71
N LYS A 364 -6.75 -6.52 2.19
CA LYS A 364 -7.98 -6.78 1.40
C LYS A 364 -8.44 -5.60 0.52
N GLY A 365 -8.14 -4.36 0.91
CA GLY A 365 -8.43 -3.18 0.09
C GLY A 365 -7.74 -3.23 -1.27
N PHE A 366 -6.43 -3.52 -1.29
CA PHE A 366 -5.67 -3.64 -2.54
C PHE A 366 -6.05 -4.87 -3.37
N GLN A 367 -6.46 -5.98 -2.73
CA GLN A 367 -6.99 -7.13 -3.49
C GLN A 367 -8.26 -6.78 -4.26
N LYS A 368 -9.14 -5.96 -3.67
CA LYS A 368 -10.39 -5.53 -4.32
C LYS A 368 -10.15 -4.42 -5.34
N ASN A 369 -9.22 -3.51 -5.05
CA ASN A 369 -8.92 -2.37 -5.88
C ASN A 369 -7.40 -2.14 -5.94
N PRO A 370 -6.71 -2.58 -7.00
CA PRO A 370 -5.30 -2.28 -7.19
C PRO A 370 -5.02 -0.77 -7.25
N GLY A 371 -5.99 0.03 -7.70
CA GLY A 371 -5.96 1.49 -7.76
C GLY A 371 -6.30 2.21 -6.45
N LEU A 372 -6.22 1.53 -5.29
CA LEU A 372 -6.71 2.05 -4.01
C LEU A 372 -6.11 3.40 -3.61
N VAL A 373 -4.81 3.63 -3.84
CA VAL A 373 -4.16 4.90 -3.49
C VAL A 373 -4.76 6.06 -4.26
N TRP A 374 -5.02 5.88 -5.55
CA TRP A 374 -5.69 6.89 -6.37
C TRP A 374 -7.12 7.13 -5.87
N ALA A 375 -7.90 6.07 -5.62
CA ALA A 375 -9.26 6.22 -5.09
C ALA A 375 -9.28 6.96 -3.73
N TRP A 376 -8.28 6.72 -2.87
CA TRP A 376 -8.15 7.42 -1.58
C TRP A 376 -7.69 8.86 -1.74
N ALA A 377 -6.90 9.16 -2.77
CA ALA A 377 -6.52 10.52 -3.12
C ALA A 377 -7.77 11.31 -3.55
N GLU A 378 -8.63 10.73 -4.39
CA GLU A 378 -9.91 11.30 -4.78
C GLU A 378 -10.83 11.53 -3.58
N GLU A 379 -10.93 10.55 -2.67
CA GLU A 379 -11.74 10.67 -1.43
C GLU A 379 -11.29 11.87 -0.57
N LEU A 380 -9.98 12.13 -0.48
CA LEU A 380 -9.41 13.24 0.29
C LEU A 380 -9.22 14.53 -0.53
N GLY A 381 -9.58 14.54 -1.82
CA GLY A 381 -9.38 15.68 -2.72
C GLY A 381 -7.91 16.05 -2.94
N VAL A 382 -7.03 15.04 -3.00
CA VAL A 382 -5.59 15.17 -3.25
C VAL A 382 -5.29 14.79 -4.69
N ASP A 383 -4.62 15.68 -5.43
CA ASP A 383 -4.06 15.34 -6.74
C ASP A 383 -2.79 14.50 -6.53
N VAL A 384 -2.63 13.43 -7.30
CA VAL A 384 -1.45 12.55 -7.22
C VAL A 384 -0.84 12.32 -8.59
N ALA A 385 0.47 12.12 -8.63
CA ALA A 385 1.15 11.60 -9.81
C ALA A 385 0.61 10.19 -10.13
N ILE A 386 0.42 9.92 -11.41
CA ILE A 386 -0.04 8.62 -11.94
C ILE A 386 0.98 8.16 -12.98
N ALA A 387 1.11 6.83 -13.15
CA ALA A 387 1.99 6.24 -14.14
C ALA A 387 1.74 6.85 -15.54
N ASN A 388 2.81 7.25 -16.21
CA ASN A 388 2.78 7.97 -17.50
C ASN A 388 1.93 7.24 -18.56
N GLN A 389 2.00 5.91 -18.57
CA GLN A 389 1.31 5.02 -19.49
C GLN A 389 -0.22 5.04 -19.31
N ILE A 390 -0.69 5.49 -18.13
CA ILE A 390 -2.09 5.48 -17.71
C ILE A 390 -2.65 6.90 -17.72
N TYR A 391 -1.87 7.86 -17.20
CA TYR A 391 -2.35 9.21 -16.90
C TYR A 391 -2.89 9.96 -18.13
N TRP A 392 -2.32 9.75 -19.32
CA TRP A 392 -2.75 10.46 -20.54
C TRP A 392 -4.23 10.27 -20.88
N GLY A 393 -4.84 9.14 -20.51
CA GLY A 393 -6.26 8.87 -20.74
C GLY A 393 -7.20 9.61 -19.77
N PHE A 394 -6.65 10.20 -18.71
CA PHE A 394 -7.36 10.99 -17.70
C PHE A 394 -6.92 12.46 -17.74
N TYR A 395 -5.99 12.78 -18.63
CA TYR A 395 -5.43 14.11 -18.76
C TYR A 395 -6.26 14.94 -19.71
N ASP A 396 -7.34 15.50 -19.18
CA ASP A 396 -8.23 16.41 -19.89
C ASP A 396 -7.66 17.85 -19.88
N LYS A 397 -6.35 18.00 -20.13
CA LYS A 397 -5.62 19.30 -20.02
C LYS A 397 -6.32 20.41 -20.80
N PHE A 398 -6.85 20.09 -21.98
CA PHE A 398 -7.60 21.06 -22.77
C PHE A 398 -8.93 21.44 -22.10
N ARG A 399 -9.63 20.49 -21.48
CA ARG A 399 -10.85 20.74 -20.70
C ARG A 399 -10.59 21.65 -19.51
N ASP A 400 -9.52 21.38 -18.76
CA ASP A 400 -9.16 22.18 -17.59
C ASP A 400 -8.80 23.61 -18.00
N VAL A 401 -7.96 23.75 -19.03
CA VAL A 401 -7.55 25.05 -19.59
C VAL A 401 -8.76 25.79 -20.18
N LEU A 402 -9.67 25.08 -20.85
CA LEU A 402 -10.93 25.63 -21.35
C LEU A 402 -11.77 26.21 -20.23
N HIS A 403 -12.05 25.43 -19.18
CA HIS A 403 -12.88 25.87 -18.07
C HIS A 403 -12.22 26.98 -17.24
N GLN A 404 -10.89 26.92 -17.06
CA GLN A 404 -10.12 28.00 -16.45
C GLN A 404 -10.26 29.29 -17.26
N ALA A 405 -10.06 29.24 -18.57
CA ALA A 405 -10.17 30.40 -19.44
C ALA A 405 -11.59 31.01 -19.42
N ILE A 406 -12.62 30.18 -19.43
CA ILE A 406 -14.01 30.65 -19.34
C ILE A 406 -14.24 31.34 -17.98
N GLN A 407 -13.89 30.69 -16.87
CA GLN A 407 -14.14 31.23 -15.54
C GLN A 407 -13.38 32.54 -15.29
N GLU A 408 -12.10 32.60 -15.66
CA GLU A 408 -11.31 33.82 -15.57
C GLU A 408 -11.84 34.93 -16.49
N GLY A 409 -12.22 34.59 -17.73
CA GLY A 409 -12.78 35.54 -18.67
C GLY A 409 -14.11 36.14 -18.18
N LEU A 410 -14.97 35.33 -17.58
CA LEU A 410 -16.20 35.80 -16.94
C LEU A 410 -15.91 36.74 -15.75
N ARG A 411 -14.89 36.42 -14.94
CA ARG A 411 -14.47 37.24 -13.79
C ARG A 411 -13.90 38.59 -14.21
N GLU A 412 -13.10 38.60 -15.26
CA GLU A 412 -12.43 39.79 -15.79
C GLU A 412 -13.35 40.63 -16.68
N GLY A 413 -14.52 40.10 -17.06
CA GLY A 413 -15.49 40.79 -17.91
C GLY A 413 -15.01 40.97 -19.35
N VAL A 414 -14.14 40.08 -19.85
CA VAL A 414 -13.51 40.21 -21.18
C VAL A 414 -14.44 39.88 -22.35
N ASP A 415 -15.64 39.39 -22.07
CA ASP A 415 -16.60 38.94 -23.08
C ASP A 415 -17.92 39.71 -23.03
N GLU A 416 -18.09 40.64 -23.97
CA GLU A 416 -19.28 41.49 -24.06
C GLU A 416 -20.58 40.70 -24.28
N VAL A 417 -20.53 39.55 -24.95
CA VAL A 417 -21.72 38.71 -25.20
C VAL A 417 -22.26 38.19 -23.87
N GLN A 418 -21.37 37.68 -23.02
CA GLN A 418 -21.75 37.19 -21.69
C GLN A 418 -22.22 38.32 -20.76
N GLN A 419 -21.57 39.49 -20.79
CA GLN A 419 -21.98 40.64 -19.99
C GLN A 419 -23.37 41.17 -20.39
N ASN A 420 -23.65 41.22 -21.69
CA ASN A 420 -24.97 41.60 -22.19
C ASN A 420 -26.04 40.55 -21.83
N GLY A 421 -25.70 39.26 -21.92
CA GLY A 421 -26.58 38.17 -21.49
C GLY A 421 -26.96 38.27 -20.01
N ALA A 422 -25.98 38.54 -19.13
CA ALA A 422 -26.22 38.75 -17.71
C ALA A 422 -27.12 39.96 -17.44
N THR A 423 -26.85 41.08 -18.11
CA THR A 423 -27.65 42.31 -18.02
C THR A 423 -29.10 42.07 -18.43
N GLN A 424 -29.35 41.25 -19.46
CA GLN A 424 -30.71 40.92 -19.89
C GLN A 424 -31.41 39.96 -18.93
N LEU A 425 -30.69 39.00 -18.36
CA LEU A 425 -31.24 38.00 -17.44
C LEU A 425 -31.65 38.62 -16.09
N GLN A 426 -30.92 39.65 -15.63
CA GLN A 426 -31.05 40.28 -14.31
C GLN A 426 -30.75 39.35 -13.13
N ASN A 427 -31.47 38.25 -12.96
CA ASN A 427 -31.26 37.29 -11.87
C ASN A 427 -31.49 35.85 -12.36
N GLY A 428 -30.64 34.92 -11.92
CA GLY A 428 -30.79 33.48 -12.19
C GLY A 428 -29.53 32.83 -12.76
N TRP A 429 -29.65 31.57 -13.16
CA TRP A 429 -28.55 30.84 -13.80
C TRP A 429 -28.45 31.21 -15.28
N MET A 430 -27.26 31.66 -15.68
CA MET A 430 -26.88 31.89 -17.07
C MET A 430 -26.03 30.72 -17.57
N HIS A 431 -26.27 30.31 -18.81
CA HIS A 431 -25.58 29.20 -19.45
C HIS A 431 -24.59 29.71 -20.50
N ILE A 432 -23.37 29.17 -20.45
CA ILE A 432 -22.32 29.43 -21.43
C ILE A 432 -22.46 28.34 -22.49
N HIS A 433 -22.83 28.75 -23.69
CA HIS A 433 -23.14 27.84 -24.79
C HIS A 433 -21.94 27.62 -25.70
N ASP A 434 -21.98 26.50 -26.41
CA ASP A 434 -21.17 26.30 -27.59
C ASP A 434 -21.71 27.13 -28.76
N GLU A 435 -20.89 28.04 -29.29
CA GLU A 435 -21.27 28.93 -30.38
C GLU A 435 -21.55 28.19 -31.70
N ARG A 436 -21.22 26.89 -31.81
CA ARG A 436 -21.65 26.04 -32.93
C ARG A 436 -23.17 25.89 -33.00
N ASN A 437 -23.87 25.95 -31.85
CA ASN A 437 -25.30 25.71 -31.76
C ASN A 437 -25.96 26.56 -30.66
N ILE A 438 -26.08 27.87 -30.94
CA ILE A 438 -26.69 28.82 -30.01
C ILE A 438 -28.22 28.59 -29.98
N PRO A 439 -28.83 28.41 -28.79
CA PRO A 439 -30.27 28.24 -28.69
C PRO A 439 -31.03 29.51 -29.11
N PRO A 440 -32.28 29.37 -29.62
CA PRO A 440 -33.13 30.53 -29.87
C PRO A 440 -33.32 31.37 -28.60
N LEU A 441 -33.50 32.68 -28.78
CA LEU A 441 -33.64 33.63 -27.67
C LEU A 441 -34.72 33.17 -26.66
N GLY A 442 -34.35 33.08 -25.39
CA GLY A 442 -35.24 32.65 -24.30
C GLY A 442 -35.45 31.13 -24.17
N ARG A 443 -34.72 30.30 -24.93
CA ARG A 443 -34.68 28.84 -24.77
C ARG A 443 -33.37 28.43 -24.08
N ILE A 444 -33.45 27.39 -23.25
CA ILE A 444 -32.28 26.69 -22.76
C ILE A 444 -31.81 25.74 -23.87
N GLY A 445 -30.51 25.75 -24.17
CA GLY A 445 -29.89 24.84 -25.14
C GLY A 445 -29.93 23.38 -24.71
N ASP A 446 -29.61 22.48 -25.64
CA ASP A 446 -29.43 21.07 -25.33
C ASP A 446 -28.29 20.92 -24.30
N PRO A 447 -28.41 20.04 -23.28
CA PRO A 447 -27.31 19.77 -22.35
C PRO A 447 -25.94 19.50 -23.01
N ASP A 448 -25.92 18.91 -24.21
CA ASP A 448 -24.69 18.66 -24.97
C ASP A 448 -24.04 19.94 -25.55
N ASP A 449 -24.78 21.05 -25.60
CA ASP A 449 -24.34 22.36 -26.12
C ASP A 449 -24.13 23.42 -25.00
N ILE A 450 -24.31 23.03 -23.72
CA ILE A 450 -24.02 23.88 -22.57
C ILE A 450 -22.64 23.51 -22.04
N VAL A 451 -21.68 24.44 -22.11
CA VAL A 451 -20.30 24.26 -21.66
C VAL A 451 -20.20 24.44 -20.14
N ALA A 452 -20.90 25.43 -19.61
CA ALA A 452 -20.91 25.74 -18.17
C ALA A 452 -22.14 26.56 -17.78
N SER A 453 -22.37 26.70 -16.48
CA SER A 453 -23.38 27.60 -15.91
C SER A 453 -22.76 28.52 -14.85
N VAL A 454 -23.32 29.71 -14.69
CA VAL A 454 -22.90 30.70 -13.68
C VAL A 454 -24.11 31.46 -13.16
N LEU A 455 -24.11 31.83 -11.89
CA LEU A 455 -25.17 32.63 -11.29
C LEU A 455 -25.01 34.11 -11.69
N VAL A 456 -26.13 34.75 -11.99
CA VAL A 456 -26.24 36.19 -12.25
C VAL A 456 -27.14 36.83 -11.21
N GLU A 457 -26.70 37.96 -10.64
CA GLU A 457 -27.46 38.76 -9.69
C GLU A 457 -27.40 40.25 -10.04
N ASN A 458 -28.56 40.90 -10.12
CA ASN A 458 -28.73 42.29 -10.53
C ASN A 458 -27.95 42.65 -11.82
N GLY A 459 -27.94 41.73 -12.78
CA GLY A 459 -27.25 41.87 -14.06
C GLY A 459 -25.74 41.58 -14.02
N ASN A 460 -25.18 41.21 -12.87
CA ASN A 460 -23.75 40.94 -12.71
C ASN A 460 -23.46 39.44 -12.63
N ILE A 461 -22.39 39.00 -13.29
CA ILE A 461 -21.94 37.61 -13.27
C ILE A 461 -21.17 37.31 -11.98
N LEU A 462 -21.60 36.30 -11.23
CA LEU A 462 -20.91 35.81 -10.03
C LEU A 462 -19.95 34.68 -10.40
N ALA A 463 -18.77 34.99 -10.95
CA ALA A 463 -17.82 34.00 -11.49
C ALA A 463 -17.33 32.94 -10.49
N ASN A 464 -17.47 33.16 -9.19
CA ASN A 464 -17.20 32.16 -8.14
C ASN A 464 -18.24 31.04 -8.06
N THR A 465 -19.41 31.20 -8.69
CA THR A 465 -20.48 30.20 -8.79
C THR A 465 -20.39 29.32 -10.04
N TYR A 466 -19.30 29.45 -10.80
CA TYR A 466 -19.07 28.72 -12.04
C TYR A 466 -19.18 27.21 -11.87
N GLN A 467 -19.96 26.56 -12.73
CA GLN A 467 -20.16 25.12 -12.77
C GLN A 467 -19.92 24.59 -14.19
N PRO A 468 -18.85 23.81 -14.44
CA PRO A 468 -18.65 23.16 -15.73
C PRO A 468 -19.72 22.08 -15.95
N MET A 469 -20.22 21.97 -17.19
CA MET A 469 -21.12 20.88 -17.56
C MET A 469 -20.31 19.65 -18.00
N PRO A 470 -20.68 18.43 -17.61
CA PRO A 470 -19.93 17.24 -18.00
C PRO A 470 -20.28 16.71 -19.40
N ALA A 471 -21.44 17.09 -19.95
CA ALA A 471 -22.03 16.46 -21.14
C ALA A 471 -21.53 17.03 -22.48
N TYR A 472 -20.96 18.24 -22.50
CA TYR A 472 -20.58 18.88 -23.75
C TYR A 472 -19.42 18.16 -24.46
N ARG A 473 -19.37 18.30 -25.79
CA ARG A 473 -18.39 17.62 -26.65
C ARG A 473 -17.42 18.59 -27.30
N PHE A 474 -16.11 18.35 -27.16
CA PHE A 474 -15.07 19.14 -27.82
C PHE A 474 -15.16 19.14 -29.34
N CYS A 475 -15.54 18.02 -29.93
CA CYS A 475 -15.69 17.89 -31.37
C CYS A 475 -17.04 17.21 -31.66
N THR A 476 -17.78 17.79 -32.60
CA THR A 476 -19.04 17.24 -33.11
C THR A 476 -18.96 17.20 -34.64
N SER A 477 -20.03 16.78 -35.31
CA SER A 477 -20.15 16.90 -36.76
C SER A 477 -20.08 18.35 -37.25
N HIS A 478 -20.26 19.33 -36.37
CA HIS A 478 -20.24 20.76 -36.67
C HIS A 478 -18.85 21.41 -36.42
N GLY A 479 -17.81 20.61 -36.17
CA GLY A 479 -16.43 21.09 -35.97
C GLY A 479 -15.97 21.00 -34.53
N VAL A 480 -14.95 21.80 -34.15
CA VAL A 480 -14.47 21.92 -32.75
C VAL A 480 -15.28 22.97 -31.99
N ILE A 481 -15.42 22.81 -30.67
CA ILE A 481 -16.13 23.72 -29.77
C ILE A 481 -15.78 25.18 -30.06
N GLN A 482 -16.80 26.03 -30.11
CA GLN A 482 -16.61 27.46 -30.32
C GLN A 482 -17.08 28.23 -29.09
N LEU A 483 -16.24 29.19 -28.66
CA LEU A 483 -16.57 30.15 -27.61
C LEU A 483 -16.80 31.51 -28.25
N THR A 484 -17.49 32.38 -27.52
CA THR A 484 -17.62 33.80 -27.86
C THR A 484 -16.23 34.45 -27.98
N PRO A 485 -16.08 35.53 -28.78
CA PRO A 485 -14.77 36.08 -29.13
C PRO A 485 -13.87 36.41 -27.93
N GLY A 486 -14.43 36.98 -26.85
CA GLY A 486 -13.68 37.35 -25.66
C GLY A 486 -13.14 36.13 -24.91
N LEU A 487 -14.00 35.14 -24.68
CA LEU A 487 -13.60 33.87 -24.05
C LEU A 487 -12.62 33.06 -24.92
N SER A 488 -12.81 33.07 -26.24
CA SER A 488 -11.88 32.45 -27.20
C SER A 488 -10.48 33.08 -27.14
N GLN A 489 -10.39 34.41 -27.05
CA GLN A 489 -9.13 35.12 -26.91
C GLN A 489 -8.45 34.82 -25.57
N LYS A 490 -9.22 34.75 -24.48
CA LYS A 490 -8.71 34.36 -23.15
C LYS A 490 -8.14 32.95 -23.17
N LEU A 491 -8.84 32.00 -23.80
CA LEU A 491 -8.37 30.62 -23.98
C LEU A 491 -7.06 30.56 -24.76
N ARG A 492 -6.96 31.28 -25.88
CA ARG A 492 -5.71 31.36 -26.67
C ARG A 492 -4.54 31.89 -25.85
N THR A 493 -4.77 32.97 -25.10
CA THR A 493 -3.73 33.57 -24.24
C THR A 493 -3.24 32.57 -23.19
N LEU A 494 -4.16 31.82 -22.57
CA LEU A 494 -3.81 30.79 -21.58
C LEU A 494 -3.03 29.63 -22.22
N LEU A 495 -3.43 29.18 -23.41
CA LEU A 495 -2.71 28.14 -24.17
C LEU A 495 -1.30 28.57 -24.56
N GLU A 496 -1.13 29.80 -25.04
CA GLU A 496 0.17 30.38 -25.39
C GLU A 496 1.11 30.46 -24.16
N GLN A 497 0.59 30.86 -22.99
CA GLN A 497 1.34 30.86 -21.73
C GLN A 497 1.78 29.45 -21.30
N LEU A 498 1.00 28.43 -21.64
CA LEU A 498 1.29 27.03 -21.35
C LEU A 498 2.18 26.35 -22.40
N GLY A 499 2.58 27.07 -23.45
CA GLY A 499 3.39 26.55 -24.56
C GLY A 499 2.68 25.47 -25.38
N ALA A 500 1.34 25.52 -25.44
CA ALA A 500 0.46 24.52 -26.08
C ALA A 500 0.00 24.91 -27.48
#